data_AF-A0A0N5D689-F1
#
_entry.id   AF-A0A0N5D689-F1
#
_cell.length_a   1.000
_cell.length_b   1.000
_cell.length_c   1.000
_cell.angle_alpha   90.00
_cell.angle_beta   90.00
_cell.angle_gamma   90.00
#
_symmetry.space_group_name_H-M   'P 1'
#
loop_
_entity.id
_entity.type
_entity.pdbx_description
1 polymer ?
#
loop_
_entity_poly.entity_id
_entity_poly.type
_entity_poly.pdbx_seq_one_letter_code
_entity_poly.pdbx_strand_id
1 'polypeptide(L)'
;MESNDIKPFVTTRKNCRISRNKKQYWKKSTKVENVEDSLNESCQINTAESLTEQPQEEIFADKEYYFRVTKKKLPREPRTLKHITSILPHVEVDPTGASYNPPVTKYLVLTFLQQRKATKNKEKRRTKKARRRELLEKKRMELKNKRKFRKKQMHLINSLVLRKFAGTQRLGRGKFVPCEKPVLLPEELPSSLRDVKPQGSILAERVKSWQKRNLLPVAGERRKRMKLKTKLRIKMKEDRKHKQVKLGTTLI
;
A
#
# COMPACT_ATOMS: atom_id res chain seq x y z
N MET A 1 43.92 1.80 6.27
CA MET A 1 43.38 1.98 7.62
C MET A 1 41.88 1.72 7.57
N GLU A 2 41.56 0.50 7.98
CA GLU A 2 40.28 -0.11 8.38
C GLU A 2 38.97 0.68 8.23
N SER A 3 38.18 0.22 7.27
CA SER A 3 36.73 0.34 7.22
C SER A 3 36.08 -0.73 8.12
N ASN A 4 35.60 -0.33 9.30
CA ASN A 4 34.85 -1.18 10.22
C ASN A 4 33.34 -1.04 9.98
N ASP A 5 32.79 -1.95 9.17
CA ASP A 5 31.34 -2.12 9.00
C ASP A 5 30.76 -2.93 10.17
N ILE A 6 30.24 -2.22 11.18
CA ILE A 6 29.50 -2.84 12.30
C ILE A 6 28.03 -2.99 11.86
N LYS A 7 27.64 -4.22 11.48
CA LYS A 7 26.22 -4.56 11.26
C LYS A 7 25.48 -4.60 12.62
N PRO A 8 24.33 -3.92 12.78
CA PRO A 8 23.58 -4.00 14.02
C PRO A 8 22.89 -5.35 14.20
N PHE A 9 23.10 -5.95 15.37
CA PHE A 9 22.46 -7.17 15.86
C PHE A 9 20.94 -6.99 15.97
N VAL A 10 20.18 -7.70 15.13
CA VAL A 10 18.70 -7.67 15.14
C VAL A 10 18.21 -8.65 16.21
N THR A 11 17.77 -8.12 17.36
CA THR A 11 17.00 -8.90 18.34
C THR A 11 15.53 -8.94 17.94
N THR A 12 15.08 -10.08 17.41
CA THR A 12 13.65 -10.34 17.20
C THR A 12 13.02 -10.71 18.55
N ARG A 13 12.40 -9.72 19.22
CA ARG A 13 11.52 -10.02 20.36
C ARG A 13 10.22 -10.63 19.84
N LYS A 14 10.06 -11.95 19.99
CA LYS A 14 8.78 -12.63 19.80
C LYS A 14 7.80 -12.12 20.85
N ASN A 15 6.82 -11.32 20.44
CA ASN A 15 5.73 -10.92 21.33
C ASN A 15 4.86 -12.13 21.65
N CYS A 16 4.92 -12.64 22.88
CA CYS A 16 3.95 -13.60 23.39
C CYS A 16 2.58 -12.92 23.47
N ARG A 17 1.70 -13.18 22.49
CA ARG A 17 0.29 -12.81 22.54
C ARG A 17 -0.41 -13.66 23.60
N ILE A 18 -0.42 -13.18 24.84
CA ILE A 18 -1.33 -13.70 25.85
C ILE A 18 -2.74 -13.28 25.42
N SER A 19 -3.56 -14.27 25.09
CA SER A 19 -4.99 -14.09 24.77
C SER A 19 -5.69 -13.32 25.88
N ARG A 20 -6.40 -12.24 25.51
CA ARG A 20 -7.14 -11.38 26.45
C ARG A 20 -8.22 -12.13 27.23
N ASN A 21 -8.62 -13.33 26.79
CA ASN A 21 -9.63 -14.17 27.46
C ASN A 21 -9.11 -14.99 28.64
N LYS A 22 -7.80 -15.07 28.90
CA LYS A 22 -7.26 -15.82 30.06
C LYS A 22 -7.13 -14.99 31.35
N LYS A 23 -7.59 -13.73 31.35
CA LYS A 23 -7.57 -12.85 32.54
C LYS A 23 -8.96 -12.66 33.18
N GLN A 24 -9.92 -13.53 32.89
CA GLN A 24 -11.32 -13.33 33.27
C GLN A 24 -11.86 -14.30 34.32
N TYR A 25 -10.99 -14.84 35.19
CA TYR A 25 -11.42 -15.54 36.41
C TYR A 25 -10.58 -15.08 37.61
N TRP A 26 -10.89 -13.89 38.10
CA TRP A 26 -10.75 -13.59 39.52
C TRP A 26 -12.20 -13.42 39.97
N LYS A 27 -12.75 -14.47 40.61
CA LYS A 27 -14.14 -14.45 41.06
C LYS A 27 -14.29 -13.39 42.16
N LYS A 28 -15.32 -12.58 41.98
CA LYS A 28 -15.83 -11.58 42.91
C LYS A 28 -16.41 -12.25 44.16
N SER A 29 -15.58 -12.76 45.07
CA SER A 29 -16.04 -13.20 46.42
C SER A 29 -14.91 -13.58 47.38
N THR A 30 -13.82 -12.82 47.43
CA THR A 30 -12.91 -12.86 48.58
C THR A 30 -12.84 -11.45 49.14
N LYS A 31 -13.51 -11.24 50.29
CA LYS A 31 -13.29 -10.06 51.11
C LYS A 31 -11.86 -10.18 51.66
N VAL A 32 -10.98 -9.28 51.24
CA VAL A 32 -9.54 -9.32 51.51
C VAL A 32 -9.22 -8.92 52.96
N GLU A 33 -10.22 -8.50 53.73
CA GLU A 33 -10.05 -8.08 55.12
C GLU A 33 -9.68 -9.21 56.09
N ASN A 34 -9.91 -10.49 55.75
CA ASN A 34 -9.58 -11.63 56.64
C ASN A 34 -8.19 -12.26 56.45
N VAL A 35 -7.39 -11.80 55.47
CA VAL A 35 -6.03 -12.35 55.24
C VAL A 35 -4.97 -11.53 55.99
N GLU A 36 -5.27 -10.28 56.30
CA GLU A 36 -4.33 -9.38 56.97
C GLU A 36 -4.30 -9.63 58.49
N ASP A 37 -5.40 -10.07 59.11
CA ASP A 37 -5.43 -10.45 60.53
C ASP A 37 -4.72 -11.80 60.80
N SER A 38 -4.80 -12.74 59.85
CA SER A 38 -4.17 -14.07 59.97
C SER A 38 -2.63 -14.05 59.88
N LEU A 39 -2.04 -13.03 59.27
CA LEU A 39 -0.58 -12.89 59.15
C LEU A 39 0.02 -12.03 60.28
N ASN A 40 -0.81 -11.25 60.97
CA ASN A 40 -0.37 -10.39 62.07
C ASN A 40 -0.32 -11.12 63.43
N GLU A 41 -1.06 -12.23 63.58
CA GLU A 41 -0.97 -13.09 64.77
C GLU A 41 0.25 -14.03 64.77
N SER A 42 0.84 -14.35 63.62
CA SER A 42 2.03 -15.23 63.54
C SER A 42 3.36 -14.56 63.88
N CYS A 43 3.38 -13.24 64.09
CA CYS A 43 4.61 -12.47 64.35
C CYS A 43 4.75 -12.00 65.81
N GLN A 44 3.94 -12.54 66.74
CA GLN A 44 4.07 -12.25 68.17
C GLN A 44 4.39 -13.51 68.97
N ILE A 45 5.43 -14.24 68.57
CA ILE A 45 6.05 -15.25 69.45
C ILE A 45 7.57 -15.15 69.27
N ASN A 46 8.26 -14.98 70.39
CA ASN A 46 9.71 -14.99 70.63
C ASN A 46 10.42 -13.62 70.70
N THR A 47 10.12 -12.94 71.80
CA THR A 47 11.13 -12.49 72.77
C THR A 47 12.44 -13.27 72.73
N ALA A 48 13.54 -12.52 72.64
CA ALA A 48 14.89 -12.77 73.13
C ALA A 48 15.32 -14.22 73.37
N GLU A 49 16.28 -14.70 72.58
CA GLU A 49 17.40 -15.46 73.14
C GLU A 49 18.64 -15.33 72.25
N SER A 50 19.69 -14.79 72.86
CA SER A 50 21.05 -14.72 72.35
C SER A 50 21.58 -16.14 72.22
N LEU A 51 21.86 -16.59 70.99
CA LEU A 51 22.59 -17.83 70.77
C LEU A 51 24.06 -17.50 70.56
N THR A 52 24.79 -17.70 71.64
CA THR A 52 26.22 -17.99 71.69
C THR A 52 26.59 -18.98 70.58
N GLU A 53 27.59 -18.61 69.77
CA GLU A 53 28.21 -19.52 68.82
C GLU A 53 28.90 -20.64 69.60
N GLN A 54 28.23 -21.78 69.75
CA GLN A 54 28.85 -22.99 70.28
C GLN A 54 29.89 -23.47 69.24
N PRO A 55 31.14 -23.75 69.65
CA PRO A 55 32.21 -24.14 68.73
C PRO A 55 31.82 -25.42 67.97
N GLN A 56 32.21 -25.48 66.71
CA GLN A 56 31.84 -26.55 65.76
C GLN A 56 32.18 -27.97 66.25
N GLU A 57 33.04 -28.09 67.26
CA GLU A 57 33.44 -29.33 67.92
C GLU A 57 32.31 -29.96 68.75
N GLU A 58 31.49 -29.17 69.46
CA GLU A 58 30.37 -29.69 70.28
C GLU A 58 29.25 -30.27 69.40
N ILE A 59 28.96 -29.61 68.27
CA ILE A 59 27.94 -30.06 67.31
C ILE A 59 28.31 -31.40 66.65
N PHE A 60 29.61 -31.71 66.56
CA PHE A 60 30.08 -32.99 66.02
C PHE A 60 29.98 -34.11 67.06
N ALA A 61 30.30 -33.81 68.33
CA ALA A 61 30.16 -34.73 69.45
C ALA A 61 28.71 -35.20 69.66
N ASP A 62 27.73 -34.28 69.56
CA ASP A 62 26.32 -34.60 69.73
C ASP A 62 25.76 -35.48 68.61
N LYS A 63 26.27 -35.33 67.38
CA LYS A 63 25.86 -36.16 66.24
C LYS A 63 26.37 -37.59 66.37
N GLU A 64 27.60 -37.78 66.87
CA GLU A 64 28.15 -39.10 67.15
C GLU A 64 27.44 -39.79 68.33
N TYR A 65 27.17 -39.06 69.40
CA TYR A 65 26.42 -39.56 70.55
C TYR A 65 25.01 -40.00 70.15
N TYR A 66 24.27 -39.14 69.42
CA TYR A 66 22.94 -39.46 68.92
C TYR A 66 22.93 -40.72 68.04
N PHE A 67 23.93 -40.87 67.15
CA PHE A 67 24.05 -42.06 66.31
C PHE A 67 24.40 -43.31 67.13
N ARG A 68 25.25 -43.21 68.15
CA ARG A 68 25.59 -44.32 69.06
C ARG A 68 24.37 -44.80 69.85
N VAL A 69 23.56 -43.87 70.38
CA VAL A 69 22.41 -44.20 71.24
C VAL A 69 21.21 -44.68 70.42
N THR A 70 20.82 -43.93 69.39
CA THR A 70 19.59 -44.22 68.65
C THR A 70 19.80 -45.17 67.47
N LYS A 71 21.06 -45.41 67.07
CA LYS A 71 21.48 -46.18 65.88
C LYS A 71 20.89 -45.64 64.56
N LYS A 72 20.33 -44.43 64.56
CA LYS A 72 19.72 -43.75 63.41
C LYS A 72 20.48 -42.48 63.08
N LYS A 73 20.65 -42.19 61.80
CA LYS A 73 21.24 -40.92 61.34
C LYS A 73 20.17 -39.81 61.39
N LEU A 74 20.57 -38.62 61.82
CA LEU A 74 19.72 -37.42 61.81
C LEU A 74 19.23 -37.12 60.38
N PRO A 75 17.98 -36.64 60.21
CA PRO A 75 17.45 -36.28 58.90
C PRO A 75 18.31 -35.19 58.25
N ARG A 76 18.46 -35.28 56.92
CA ARG A 76 19.30 -34.35 56.17
C ARG A 76 18.58 -33.01 56.01
N GLU A 77 19.18 -31.94 56.48
CA GLU A 77 18.67 -30.58 56.29
C GLU A 77 18.45 -30.28 54.79
N PRO A 78 17.34 -29.62 54.43
CA PRO A 78 17.07 -29.27 53.04
C PRO A 78 18.12 -28.26 52.57
N ARG A 79 18.60 -28.45 51.33
CA ARG A 79 19.66 -27.63 50.73
C ARG A 79 19.29 -26.14 50.63
N THR A 80 17.99 -25.83 50.67
CA THR A 80 17.43 -24.50 50.52
C THR A 80 17.45 -23.68 51.82
N LEU A 81 17.69 -24.29 52.98
CA LEU A 81 17.65 -23.58 54.26
C LEU A 81 18.69 -22.46 54.33
N LYS A 82 19.86 -22.67 53.71
CA LYS A 82 20.96 -21.69 53.65
C LYS A 82 20.93 -20.84 52.37
N HIS A 83 19.89 -20.96 51.55
CA HIS A 83 19.79 -20.23 50.29
C HIS A 83 19.31 -18.80 50.54
N ILE A 84 20.20 -17.81 50.38
CA ILE A 84 19.87 -16.39 50.47
C ILE A 84 18.85 -16.04 49.37
N THR A 85 17.64 -15.60 49.76
CA THR A 85 16.52 -15.36 48.84
C THR A 85 16.66 -14.07 48.04
N SER A 86 17.37 -13.06 48.55
CA SER A 86 17.64 -11.80 47.87
C SER A 86 19.06 -11.30 48.12
N ILE A 87 19.73 -10.86 47.05
CA ILE A 87 21.08 -10.27 47.11
C ILE A 87 21.04 -8.83 47.66
N LEU A 88 19.86 -8.19 47.58
CA LEU A 88 19.70 -6.82 48.05
C LEU A 88 19.74 -6.79 49.59
N PRO A 89 20.45 -5.82 50.18
CA PRO A 89 20.38 -5.59 51.61
C PRO A 89 18.94 -5.25 52.00
N HIS A 90 18.58 -5.60 53.22
CA HIS A 90 17.31 -5.19 53.81
C HIS A 90 17.19 -3.67 53.71
N VAL A 91 16.16 -3.18 53.00
CA VAL A 91 15.86 -1.75 52.95
C VAL A 91 15.12 -1.43 54.24
N GLU A 92 15.76 -0.67 55.11
CA GLU A 92 15.13 -0.14 56.32
C GLU A 92 13.89 0.66 55.91
N VAL A 93 12.72 0.18 56.34
CA VAL A 93 11.46 0.88 56.14
C VAL A 93 11.27 1.79 57.34
N ASP A 94 11.09 3.08 57.09
CA ASP A 94 10.83 4.04 58.15
C ASP A 94 9.57 3.64 58.95
N PRO A 95 9.53 3.89 60.28
CA PRO A 95 8.41 3.52 61.13
C PRO A 95 7.11 4.24 60.72
N THR A 96 5.96 3.64 61.07
CA THR A 96 4.64 4.22 60.85
C THR A 96 4.55 5.60 61.52
N GLY A 97 4.55 6.66 60.71
CA GLY A 97 4.56 8.05 61.19
C GLY A 97 5.74 8.91 60.72
N ALA A 98 6.75 8.32 60.07
CA ALA A 98 7.76 9.10 59.35
C ALA A 98 7.13 9.78 58.13
N SER A 99 6.68 11.02 58.30
CA SER A 99 6.11 11.80 57.20
C SER A 99 7.24 12.23 56.27
N TYR A 100 7.10 11.91 54.98
CA TYR A 100 8.06 12.33 53.96
C TYR A 100 8.05 13.86 53.80
N ASN A 101 8.95 14.55 54.49
CA ASN A 101 9.17 15.99 54.36
C ASN A 101 10.59 16.26 53.82
N PRO A 102 10.82 16.06 52.50
CA PRO A 102 12.13 16.28 51.92
C PRO A 102 12.55 17.76 52.02
N PRO A 103 13.86 18.04 51.97
CA PRO A 103 14.35 19.42 52.02
C PRO A 103 13.87 20.22 50.81
N VAL A 104 13.69 21.54 51.00
CA VAL A 104 13.21 22.52 50.00
C VAL A 104 13.95 22.40 48.66
N THR A 105 15.26 22.12 48.69
CA THR A 105 16.11 21.91 47.51
C THR A 105 15.57 20.83 46.57
N LYS A 106 15.01 19.74 47.10
CA LYS A 106 14.45 18.64 46.32
C LYS A 106 13.20 19.06 45.55
N TYR A 107 12.36 19.92 46.15
CA TYR A 107 11.20 20.49 45.46
C TYR A 107 11.62 21.43 44.32
N LEU A 108 12.62 22.30 44.53
CA LEU A 108 13.14 23.18 43.49
C LEU A 108 13.65 22.40 42.27
N VAL A 109 14.41 21.32 42.51
CA VAL A 109 14.89 20.44 41.43
C VAL A 109 13.74 19.81 40.65
N LEU A 110 12.69 19.34 41.33
CA LEU A 110 11.50 18.77 40.68
C LEU A 110 10.79 19.79 39.78
N THR A 111 10.63 21.02 40.23
CA THR A 111 10.01 22.08 39.42
C THR A 111 10.83 22.39 38.17
N PHE A 112 12.16 22.44 38.28
CA PHE A 112 13.04 22.68 37.14
C PHE A 112 12.97 21.53 36.12
N LEU A 113 12.93 20.29 36.60
CA LEU A 113 12.74 19.11 35.74
C LEU A 113 11.37 19.12 35.05
N GLN A 114 10.32 19.53 35.76
CA GLN A 114 8.96 19.67 35.22
C GLN A 114 8.93 20.72 34.10
N GLN A 115 9.52 21.90 34.33
CA GLN A 115 9.64 22.97 33.34
C GLN A 115 10.45 22.51 32.11
N ARG A 116 11.59 21.84 32.32
CA ARG A 116 12.43 21.29 31.23
C ARG A 116 11.71 20.21 30.42
N LYS A 117 10.88 19.37 31.06
CA LYS A 117 10.01 18.41 30.37
C LYS A 117 8.93 19.12 29.56
N ALA A 118 8.32 20.17 30.10
CA ALA A 118 7.31 20.96 29.42
C ALA A 118 7.86 21.69 28.18
N THR A 119 9.04 22.30 28.26
CA THR A 119 9.71 22.96 27.12
C THR A 119 10.05 21.95 26.03
N LYS A 120 10.67 20.81 26.39
CA LYS A 120 10.94 19.70 25.45
C LYS A 120 9.66 19.20 24.76
N ASN A 121 8.56 19.05 25.50
CA ASN A 121 7.29 18.62 24.94
C ASN A 121 6.68 19.69 24.01
N LYS A 122 6.79 20.97 24.34
CA LYS A 122 6.34 22.09 23.50
C LYS A 122 7.11 22.13 22.19
N GLU A 123 8.42 21.93 22.22
CA GLU A 123 9.28 21.85 21.04
C GLU A 123 8.92 20.66 20.15
N LYS A 124 8.78 19.45 20.72
CA LYS A 124 8.30 18.25 19.99
C LYS A 124 6.94 18.47 19.31
N ARG A 125 6.02 19.21 19.96
CA ARG A 125 4.72 19.57 19.37
C ARG A 125 4.88 20.54 18.20
N ARG A 126 5.77 21.52 18.31
CA ARG A 126 6.08 22.48 17.22
C ARG A 126 6.66 21.76 16.01
N THR A 127 7.66 20.90 16.20
CA THR A 127 8.28 20.13 15.10
C THR A 127 7.29 19.17 14.43
N LYS A 128 6.47 18.46 15.20
CA LYS A 128 5.40 17.58 14.65
C LYS A 128 4.37 18.37 13.84
N LYS A 129 3.97 19.56 14.31
CA LYS A 129 3.06 20.46 13.57
C LYS A 129 3.69 20.96 12.27
N ALA A 130 4.98 21.36 12.29
CA ALA A 130 5.71 21.80 11.10
C ALA A 130 5.78 20.68 10.04
N ARG A 131 6.20 19.47 10.44
CA ARG A 131 6.22 18.27 9.56
C ARG A 131 4.85 17.97 8.95
N ARG A 132 3.76 18.11 9.73
CA ARG A 132 2.40 17.92 9.23
C ARG A 132 2.03 18.97 8.17
N ARG A 133 2.42 20.23 8.35
CA ARG A 133 2.18 21.32 7.38
C ARG A 133 2.93 21.06 6.08
N GLU A 134 4.22 20.72 6.16
CA GLU A 134 5.03 20.38 4.99
C GLU A 134 4.44 19.22 4.19
N LEU A 135 3.97 18.16 4.87
CA LEU A 135 3.32 17.03 4.22
C LEU A 135 2.02 17.42 3.50
N LEU A 136 1.21 18.28 4.11
CA LEU A 136 -0.02 18.80 3.49
C LEU A 136 0.29 19.66 2.27
N GLU A 137 1.34 20.47 2.35
CA GLU A 137 1.78 21.32 1.24
C GLU A 137 2.29 20.51 0.06
N LYS A 138 3.11 19.47 0.31
CA LYS A 138 3.52 18.50 -0.70
C LYS A 138 2.31 17.85 -1.39
N LYS A 139 1.34 17.36 -0.61
CA LYS A 139 0.08 16.79 -1.16
C LYS A 139 -0.71 17.80 -1.99
N ARG A 140 -0.78 19.06 -1.56
CA ARG A 140 -1.46 20.14 -2.29
C ARG A 140 -0.79 20.39 -3.64
N MET A 141 0.54 20.42 -3.67
CA MET A 141 1.32 20.60 -4.90
C MET A 141 1.15 19.41 -5.86
N GLU A 142 1.19 18.18 -5.34
CA GLU A 142 0.91 16.97 -6.13
C GLU A 142 -0.49 17.01 -6.77
N LEU A 143 -1.53 17.37 -6.00
CA LEU A 143 -2.89 17.52 -6.53
C LEU A 143 -2.98 18.61 -7.60
N LYS A 144 -2.29 19.74 -7.41
CA LYS A 144 -2.23 20.84 -8.39
C LYS A 144 -1.57 20.35 -9.68
N ASN A 145 -0.47 19.62 -9.58
CA ASN A 145 0.23 19.05 -10.74
C ASN A 145 -0.63 18.01 -11.46
N LYS A 146 -1.28 17.11 -10.72
CA LYS A 146 -2.22 16.12 -11.28
C LYS A 146 -3.40 16.77 -11.99
N ARG A 147 -3.97 17.84 -11.43
CA ARG A 147 -5.02 18.65 -12.06
C ARG A 147 -4.52 19.31 -13.35
N LYS A 148 -3.34 19.93 -13.35
CA LYS A 148 -2.72 20.51 -14.55
C LYS A 148 -2.51 19.47 -15.64
N PHE A 149 -1.97 18.31 -15.30
CA PHE A 149 -1.79 17.20 -16.23
C PHE A 149 -3.12 16.73 -16.82
N ARG A 150 -4.15 16.51 -15.99
CA ARG A 150 -5.51 16.16 -16.45
C ARG A 150 -6.08 17.21 -17.40
N LYS A 151 -5.95 18.51 -17.10
CA LYS A 151 -6.40 19.59 -17.99
C LYS A 151 -5.71 19.54 -19.35
N LYS A 152 -4.39 19.35 -19.38
CA LYS A 152 -3.63 19.19 -20.63
C LYS A 152 -4.10 17.98 -21.43
N GLN A 153 -4.30 16.84 -20.77
CA GLN A 153 -4.83 15.62 -21.40
C GLN A 153 -6.22 15.85 -21.98
N MET A 154 -7.14 16.45 -21.22
CA MET A 154 -8.49 16.78 -21.70
C MET A 154 -8.45 17.75 -22.88
N HIS A 155 -7.58 18.76 -22.84
CA HIS A 155 -7.42 19.68 -23.96
C HIS A 155 -6.90 18.99 -25.21
N LEU A 156 -5.94 18.07 -25.08
CA LEU A 156 -5.43 17.26 -26.19
C LEU A 156 -6.51 16.33 -26.74
N ILE A 157 -7.27 15.65 -25.88
CA ILE A 157 -8.38 14.79 -26.32
C ILE A 157 -9.43 15.61 -27.04
N ASN A 158 -9.82 16.76 -26.48
CA ASN A 158 -10.80 17.66 -27.09
C ASN A 158 -10.30 18.20 -28.43
N SER A 159 -9.04 18.59 -28.56
CA SER A 159 -8.50 19.08 -29.83
C SER A 159 -8.44 17.98 -30.89
N LEU A 160 -8.13 16.73 -30.51
CA LEU A 160 -8.18 15.58 -31.40
C LEU A 160 -9.61 15.25 -31.85
N VAL A 161 -10.57 15.29 -30.92
CA VAL A 161 -12.00 15.10 -31.20
C VAL A 161 -12.49 16.19 -32.16
N LEU A 162 -12.22 17.45 -31.85
CA LEU A 162 -12.55 18.58 -32.72
C LEU A 162 -11.91 18.43 -34.09
N ARG A 163 -10.63 18.06 -34.18
CA ARG A 163 -9.95 17.80 -35.47
C ARG A 163 -10.63 16.67 -36.26
N LYS A 164 -11.08 15.62 -35.59
CA LYS A 164 -11.80 14.51 -36.22
C LYS A 164 -13.14 14.97 -36.81
N PHE A 165 -13.86 15.87 -36.15
CA PHE A 165 -15.18 16.33 -36.58
C PHE A 165 -15.16 17.58 -37.49
N ALA A 166 -14.19 18.48 -37.34
CA ALA A 166 -14.12 19.74 -38.06
C ALA A 166 -13.48 19.63 -39.46
N GLY A 167 -12.71 18.57 -39.72
CA GLY A 167 -11.98 18.39 -40.98
C GLY A 167 -12.72 17.54 -42.02
N THR A 168 -12.36 17.72 -43.29
CA THR A 168 -12.69 16.75 -44.35
C THR A 168 -11.90 15.46 -44.08
N GLN A 169 -12.60 14.38 -43.76
CA GLN A 169 -12.00 13.07 -43.55
C GLN A 169 -11.69 12.42 -44.89
N ARG A 170 -10.66 11.56 -44.91
CA ARG A 170 -10.35 10.75 -46.09
C ARG A 170 -11.27 9.54 -46.13
N LEU A 171 -12.46 9.71 -46.71
CA LEU A 171 -13.32 8.59 -47.05
C LEU A 171 -12.91 8.02 -48.41
N GLY A 172 -12.51 6.75 -48.42
CA GLY A 172 -12.03 6.09 -49.63
C GLY A 172 -10.53 6.37 -49.88
N ARG A 173 -10.14 6.26 -51.16
CA ARG A 173 -8.71 6.26 -51.55
C ARG A 173 -8.22 7.65 -51.98
N GLY A 174 -9.12 8.47 -52.52
CA GLY A 174 -8.79 9.79 -53.02
C GLY A 174 -8.62 10.82 -51.90
N LYS A 175 -7.89 11.90 -52.20
CA LYS A 175 -7.91 13.12 -51.38
C LYS A 175 -9.07 14.00 -51.86
N PHE A 176 -9.78 14.63 -50.93
CA PHE A 176 -10.81 15.59 -51.30
C PHE A 176 -10.15 16.78 -52.01
N VAL A 177 -10.63 17.07 -53.21
CA VAL A 177 -10.26 18.26 -53.98
C VAL A 177 -11.52 19.11 -54.09
N PRO A 178 -11.49 20.37 -53.60
CA PRO A 178 -12.64 21.26 -53.70
C PRO A 178 -13.01 21.50 -55.16
N CYS A 179 -14.30 21.70 -55.43
CA CYS A 179 -14.72 22.16 -56.74
C CYS A 179 -14.28 23.62 -56.89
N GLU A 180 -13.53 23.92 -57.93
CA GLU A 180 -13.28 25.31 -58.31
C GLU A 180 -14.60 25.90 -58.80
N LYS A 181 -14.86 27.14 -58.39
CA LYS A 181 -16.03 27.87 -58.85
C LYS A 181 -15.70 28.40 -60.25
N PRO A 182 -16.49 28.07 -61.28
CA PRO A 182 -16.29 28.68 -62.57
C PRO A 182 -16.70 30.16 -62.45
N VAL A 183 -15.72 31.05 -62.55
CA VAL A 183 -15.91 32.49 -62.55
C VAL A 183 -15.43 32.98 -63.90
N LEU A 184 -16.29 33.74 -64.58
CA LEU A 184 -15.91 34.40 -65.82
C LEU A 184 -15.16 35.69 -65.49
N LEU A 185 -14.09 35.95 -66.23
CA LEU A 185 -13.40 37.22 -66.18
C LEU A 185 -14.21 38.30 -66.90
N PRO A 186 -14.04 39.59 -66.57
CA PRO A 186 -14.78 40.67 -67.22
C PRO A 186 -14.57 40.72 -68.74
N GLU A 187 -13.39 40.30 -69.22
CA GLU A 187 -13.07 40.20 -70.66
C GLU A 187 -13.79 39.02 -71.36
N GLU A 188 -14.15 37.99 -70.60
CA GLU A 188 -14.86 36.80 -71.09
C GLU A 188 -16.38 36.93 -70.94
N LEU A 189 -16.85 38.00 -70.27
CA LEU A 189 -18.27 38.26 -70.12
C LEU A 189 -18.83 38.83 -71.43
N PRO A 190 -19.87 38.24 -72.03
CA PRO A 190 -20.54 38.85 -73.15
C PRO A 190 -21.14 40.20 -72.73
N SER A 191 -21.30 41.10 -73.69
CA SER A 191 -21.92 42.42 -73.50
C SER A 191 -23.36 42.35 -72.97
N SER A 192 -24.04 41.21 -73.14
CA SER A 192 -25.39 40.92 -72.64
C SER A 192 -25.39 39.66 -71.77
N LEU A 193 -25.96 39.79 -70.56
CA LEU A 193 -26.09 38.66 -69.63
C LEU A 193 -27.06 37.56 -70.12
N ARG A 194 -27.90 37.86 -71.11
CA ARG A 194 -28.82 36.86 -71.71
C ARG A 194 -28.06 35.81 -72.52
N ASP A 195 -26.87 36.16 -73.02
CA ASP A 195 -26.04 35.28 -73.84
C ASP A 195 -25.05 34.47 -72.99
N VAL A 196 -25.00 34.73 -71.68
CA VAL A 196 -24.12 34.00 -70.75
C VAL A 196 -24.61 32.56 -70.62
N LYS A 197 -23.78 31.62 -71.05
CA LYS A 197 -24.04 30.20 -70.84
C LYS A 197 -23.96 29.88 -69.35
N PRO A 198 -24.84 29.01 -68.82
CA PRO A 198 -24.77 28.57 -67.43
C PRO A 198 -23.42 27.90 -67.17
N GLN A 199 -22.74 28.36 -66.12
CA GLN A 199 -21.41 27.91 -65.76
C GLN A 199 -21.49 26.79 -64.71
N GLY A 200 -20.62 25.79 -64.86
CA GLY A 200 -20.49 24.70 -63.90
C GLY A 200 -21.63 23.68 -63.92
N SER A 201 -21.52 22.68 -63.05
CA SER A 201 -22.52 21.63 -62.88
C SER A 201 -22.96 21.55 -61.42
N ILE A 202 -24.25 21.82 -61.17
CA ILE A 202 -24.86 21.73 -59.83
C ILE A 202 -24.67 20.34 -59.22
N LEU A 203 -24.73 19.29 -60.04
CA LEU A 203 -24.51 17.92 -59.57
C LEU A 203 -23.08 17.71 -59.07
N ALA A 204 -22.09 18.24 -59.80
CA ALA A 204 -20.69 18.15 -59.38
C ALA A 204 -20.47 18.89 -58.04
N GLU A 205 -21.05 20.07 -57.87
CA GLU A 205 -20.99 20.83 -56.62
C GLU A 205 -21.65 20.11 -55.45
N ARG A 206 -22.84 19.52 -55.65
CA ARG A 206 -23.53 18.73 -54.62
C ARG A 206 -22.71 17.51 -54.21
N VAL A 207 -22.17 16.76 -55.16
CA VAL A 207 -21.31 15.60 -54.89
C VAL A 207 -20.10 16.03 -54.07
N LYS A 208 -19.45 17.15 -54.41
CA LYS A 208 -18.32 17.71 -53.67
C LYS A 208 -18.73 18.21 -52.28
N SER A 209 -19.92 18.77 -52.12
CA SER A 209 -20.49 19.15 -50.82
C SER A 209 -20.72 17.93 -49.92
N TRP A 210 -21.25 16.83 -50.46
CA TRP A 210 -21.39 15.57 -49.71
C TRP A 210 -20.06 14.96 -49.33
N GLN A 211 -19.06 15.00 -50.21
CA GLN A 211 -17.69 14.56 -49.90
C GLN A 211 -17.06 15.43 -48.81
N LYS A 212 -17.19 16.76 -48.89
CA LYS A 212 -16.69 17.71 -47.87
C LYS A 212 -17.34 17.45 -46.50
N ARG A 213 -18.61 17.06 -46.49
CA ARG A 213 -19.38 16.70 -45.28
C ARG A 213 -19.17 15.27 -44.81
N ASN A 214 -18.24 14.53 -45.40
CA ASN A 214 -17.95 13.15 -45.03
C ASN A 214 -19.12 12.16 -45.26
N LEU A 215 -20.07 12.49 -46.15
CA LEU A 215 -21.25 11.67 -46.47
C LEU A 215 -21.00 10.72 -47.65
N LEU A 216 -20.06 11.07 -48.53
CA LEU A 216 -19.71 10.28 -49.71
C LEU A 216 -18.19 10.06 -49.78
N PRO A 217 -17.71 8.85 -50.12
CA PRO A 217 -16.29 8.62 -50.32
C PRO A 217 -15.77 9.32 -51.56
N VAL A 218 -14.52 9.78 -51.48
CA VAL A 218 -13.75 10.27 -52.62
C VAL A 218 -13.12 9.05 -53.29
N ALA A 219 -13.63 8.71 -54.48
CA ALA A 219 -13.02 7.71 -55.33
C ALA A 219 -11.59 8.17 -55.68
N GLY A 220 -10.59 7.38 -55.27
CA GLY A 220 -9.23 7.57 -55.75
C GLY A 220 -9.07 7.01 -57.15
N GLU A 221 -7.83 7.02 -57.65
CA GLU A 221 -7.48 6.31 -58.87
C GLU A 221 -8.02 4.88 -58.81
N ARG A 222 -8.85 4.54 -59.79
CA ARG A 222 -9.34 3.18 -59.94
C ARG A 222 -8.10 2.31 -60.09
N ARG A 223 -7.98 1.25 -59.27
CA ARG A 223 -6.98 0.22 -59.54
C ARG A 223 -7.15 -0.16 -60.99
N LYS A 224 -6.07 -0.09 -61.79
CA LYS A 224 -6.03 -0.77 -63.08
C LYS A 224 -6.39 -2.21 -62.74
N ARG A 225 -7.65 -2.60 -62.96
CA ARG A 225 -8.07 -3.98 -62.77
C ARG A 225 -7.16 -4.72 -63.73
N MET A 226 -6.23 -5.53 -63.19
CA MET A 226 -5.61 -6.55 -64.03
C MET A 226 -6.80 -7.24 -64.67
N LYS A 227 -6.92 -7.14 -66.01
CA LYS A 227 -8.03 -7.77 -66.72
C LYS A 227 -8.09 -9.17 -66.14
N LEU A 228 -9.18 -9.49 -65.42
CA LEU A 228 -9.38 -10.83 -64.86
C LEU A 228 -9.03 -11.76 -66.00
N LYS A 229 -8.07 -12.69 -65.78
CA LYS A 229 -7.74 -13.64 -66.83
C LYS A 229 -9.08 -14.26 -67.21
N THR A 230 -9.62 -13.91 -68.38
CA THR A 230 -10.95 -14.34 -68.86
C THR A 230 -11.01 -15.86 -69.00
N LYS A 231 -9.84 -16.48 -68.93
CA LYS A 231 -9.62 -17.90 -68.95
C LYS A 231 -9.19 -18.35 -67.55
N LEU A 232 -10.14 -18.76 -66.71
CA LEU A 232 -9.91 -20.08 -66.10
C LEU A 232 -9.75 -21.03 -67.29
N ARG A 233 -8.77 -21.94 -67.27
CA ARG A 233 -8.68 -22.97 -68.32
C ARG A 233 -9.98 -23.77 -68.25
N ILE A 234 -10.97 -23.39 -69.05
CA ILE A 234 -12.21 -24.15 -69.18
C ILE A 234 -11.74 -25.50 -69.70
N LYS A 235 -11.87 -26.53 -68.88
CA LYS A 235 -11.58 -27.89 -69.30
C LYS A 235 -12.71 -28.30 -70.23
N MET A 236 -12.54 -28.05 -71.53
CA MET A 236 -13.43 -28.60 -72.54
C MET A 236 -13.21 -30.11 -72.55
N LYS A 237 -14.17 -30.85 -71.99
CA LYS A 237 -14.20 -32.30 -72.01
C LYS A 237 -15.29 -32.70 -73.00
N GLU A 238 -14.91 -33.33 -74.10
CA GLU A 238 -15.87 -34.04 -74.94
C GLU A 238 -16.06 -35.44 -74.37
N ASP A 239 -17.26 -35.76 -73.88
CA ASP A 239 -17.53 -37.08 -73.30
C ASP A 239 -17.72 -38.17 -74.39
N ARG A 240 -18.04 -37.80 -75.64
CA ARG A 240 -18.05 -38.70 -76.81
C ARG A 240 -17.46 -37.99 -78.02
N LYS A 241 -16.76 -38.73 -78.89
CA LYS A 241 -16.40 -38.22 -80.22
C LYS A 241 -17.70 -38.07 -81.02
N HIS A 242 -18.16 -36.85 -81.25
CA HIS A 242 -19.40 -36.54 -81.99
C HIS A 242 -19.55 -37.35 -83.31
N LYS A 243 -18.44 -37.61 -84.00
CA LYS A 243 -18.40 -38.41 -85.25
C LYS A 243 -18.84 -39.88 -85.08
N GLN A 244 -18.83 -40.42 -83.86
CA GLN A 244 -19.18 -41.81 -83.55
C GLN A 244 -20.66 -41.99 -83.17
N VAL A 245 -21.38 -40.91 -82.88
CA VAL A 245 -22.82 -40.96 -82.59
C VAL A 245 -23.57 -40.85 -83.92
N LYS A 246 -24.15 -41.97 -84.38
CA LYS A 246 -25.01 -42.04 -85.57
C LYS A 246 -26.42 -42.44 -85.14
N LEU A 247 -27.43 -42.10 -85.94
CA LEU A 247 -28.79 -42.61 -85.74
C LEU A 247 -28.76 -44.15 -85.67
N GLY A 248 -29.15 -44.72 -84.53
CA GLY A 248 -29.15 -46.16 -84.28
C GLY A 248 -28.01 -46.71 -83.41
N THR A 249 -27.05 -45.90 -82.94
CA THR A 249 -26.05 -46.37 -81.96
C THR A 249 -26.67 -46.46 -80.57
N THR A 250 -26.99 -47.66 -80.09
CA THR A 250 -27.43 -47.92 -78.71
C THR A 250 -26.25 -48.14 -77.76
N LEU A 251 -26.44 -47.76 -76.51
CA LEU A 251 -25.45 -47.87 -75.44
C LEU A 251 -25.31 -49.33 -74.98
N ILE A 252 -24.08 -49.72 -74.67
CA ILE A 252 -23.82 -50.82 -73.73
C ILE A 252 -23.49 -50.16 -72.39
#